data_AF-A0A3A0G4H7-F1
#
_entry.id   AF-A0A3A0G4H7-F1
#
_cell.length_a   1.000
_cell.length_b   1.000
_cell.length_c   1.000
_cell.angle_alpha   90.00
_cell.angle_beta   90.00
_cell.angle_gamma   90.00
#
_symmetry.space_group_name_H-M   'P 1'
#
loop_
_entity.id
_entity.type
_entity.pdbx_description
1 polymer ?
#
loop_
_entity_poly.entity_id
_entity_poly.type
_entity_poly.pdbx_seq_one_letter_code
_entity_poly.pdbx_strand_id
1 'polypeptide(L)'
;MADIIKVSATSLTTAVAGAIAGVIRESRHAHVQAIGASAVNQAVKAIAIARGYLQTDNIDIVCVPSFIDVDIGGQERTAIRFSIEVRAPAPAAGAD
;
A
#
# COMPACT_ATOMS: atom_id res chain seq x y z
N MET A 1 1.77 14.60 -7.31
CA MET A 1 2.74 13.65 -6.72
C MET A 1 1.96 12.90 -5.65
N ALA A 2 1.63 11.62 -5.86
CA ALA A 2 0.83 10.89 -4.88
C ALA A 2 1.65 10.79 -3.58
N ASP A 3 1.06 11.21 -2.45
CA ASP A 3 1.75 11.20 -1.16
C ASP A 3 2.14 9.76 -0.80
N ILE A 4 3.43 9.56 -0.52
CA ILE A 4 3.97 8.25 -0.13
C ILE A 4 3.70 8.06 1.36
N ILE A 5 2.98 6.99 1.69
CA ILE A 5 2.71 6.60 3.07
C ILE A 5 3.95 5.88 3.63
N LYS A 6 4.72 6.57 4.47
CA LYS A 6 5.91 6.00 5.12
C LYS A 6 5.53 5.22 6.38
N VAL A 7 6.00 3.98 6.49
CA VAL A 7 5.72 3.08 7.60
C VAL A 7 7.00 2.75 8.34
N SER A 8 6.93 2.81 9.67
CA SER A 8 8.01 2.42 10.59
C SER A 8 7.60 1.20 11.41
N ALA A 9 8.54 0.68 12.21
CA ALA A 9 8.25 -0.40 13.15
C ALA A 9 7.20 -0.02 14.21
N THR A 10 7.04 1.27 14.52
CA THR A 10 6.12 1.79 15.54
C THR A 10 4.82 2.33 14.95
N SER A 11 4.67 2.34 13.63
CA SER A 11 3.42 2.75 12.99
C SER A 11 2.25 1.86 13.44
N LEU A 12 1.15 2.49 13.84
CA LEU A 12 -0.07 1.77 14.15
C LEU A 12 -0.74 1.29 12.86
N THR A 13 -0.94 -0.02 12.73
CA THR A 13 -1.45 -0.63 11.50
C THR A 13 -2.83 -0.11 11.10
N THR A 14 -3.70 0.18 12.06
CA THR A 14 -5.04 0.73 11.81
C THR A 14 -4.99 2.17 11.29
N ALA A 15 -4.08 3.00 11.81
CA ALA A 15 -3.89 4.37 11.31
C ALA A 15 -3.35 4.36 9.87
N VAL A 16 -2.35 3.51 9.59
CA VAL A 16 -1.82 3.34 8.23
C VAL A 16 -2.90 2.78 7.29
N ALA A 17 -3.71 1.83 7.76
CA ALA A 17 -4.81 1.27 6.97
C ALA A 17 -5.86 2.34 6.61
N GLY A 18 -6.22 3.21 7.55
CA GLY A 18 -7.11 4.34 7.31
C GLY A 18 -6.55 5.30 6.25
N ALA A 19 -5.25 5.62 6.33
CA ALA A 19 -4.58 6.44 5.33
C ALA A 19 -4.60 5.78 3.94
N ILE A 20 -4.27 4.49 3.84
CA ILE A 20 -4.33 3.74 2.57
C ILE A 20 -5.75 3.79 2.00
N ALA A 21 -6.77 3.50 2.82
CA ALA A 21 -8.16 3.47 2.36
C ALA A 21 -8.63 4.86 1.90
N GLY A 22 -8.27 5.93 2.62
CA GLY A 22 -8.56 7.30 2.20
C GLY A 22 -7.94 7.63 0.83
N VAL A 23 -6.64 7.38 0.68
CA VAL A 23 -5.93 7.64 -0.58
C VAL A 23 -6.50 6.82 -1.74
N ILE A 24 -6.83 5.54 -1.53
CA ILE A 24 -7.43 4.69 -2.57
C ILE A 24 -8.81 5.20 -2.98
N ARG A 25 -9.64 5.67 -2.04
CA ARG A 25 -10.96 6.24 -2.38
C ARG A 25 -10.85 7.48 -3.27
N GLU A 26 -9.86 8.33 -3.00
CA GLU A 26 -9.67 9.59 -3.72
C GLU A 26 -8.96 9.40 -5.07
N SER A 27 -7.89 8.60 -5.08
CA SER A 27 -6.94 8.57 -6.19
C SER A 27 -6.82 7.21 -6.88
N ARG A 28 -7.49 6.18 -6.35
CA ARG A 28 -7.50 4.81 -6.88
C ARG A 28 -6.13 4.11 -6.86
N HIS A 29 -5.11 4.78 -6.31
CA HIS A 29 -3.73 4.33 -6.27
C HIS A 29 -3.01 4.84 -5.02
N ALA A 30 -2.25 4.01 -4.33
CA ALA A 30 -1.46 4.42 -3.17
C ALA A 30 -0.07 3.79 -3.20
N HIS A 31 0.91 4.50 -2.63
CA HIS A 31 2.24 3.96 -2.39
C HIS A 31 2.54 3.93 -0.91
N VAL A 32 2.93 2.75 -0.41
CA VAL A 32 3.43 2.56 0.95
C VAL A 32 4.90 2.23 0.87
N GLN A 33 5.72 2.86 1.72
CA GLN A 33 7.14 2.60 1.78
C GLN A 33 7.54 2.17 3.20
N ALA A 34 8.32 1.10 3.30
CA ALA A 34 8.80 0.55 4.55
C ALA A 34 10.26 0.11 4.46
N ILE A 35 11.02 0.31 5.56
CA ILE A 35 12.42 -0.13 5.68
C ILE A 35 12.57 -1.01 6.91
N GLY A 36 13.19 -2.16 6.72
CA GLY A 36 13.41 -3.15 7.76
C GLY A 36 12.20 -4.05 8.01
N ALA A 37 12.46 -5.26 8.53
CA ALA A 37 11.47 -6.33 8.64
C ALA A 37 10.21 -5.93 9.43
N SER A 38 10.38 -5.24 10.55
CA SER A 38 9.25 -4.81 11.38
C SER A 38 8.34 -3.81 10.65
N ALA A 39 8.91 -2.80 9.97
CA ALA A 39 8.12 -1.83 9.22
C ALA A 39 7.39 -2.48 8.04
N VAL A 40 8.05 -3.40 7.34
CA VAL A 40 7.46 -4.18 6.25
C VAL A 40 6.27 -5.01 6.74
N ASN A 41 6.40 -5.67 7.89
CA ASN A 41 5.29 -6.40 8.51
C ASN A 41 4.12 -5.48 8.88
N GLN A 42 4.39 -4.28 9.42
CA GLN A 42 3.35 -3.29 9.71
C GLN A 42 2.64 -2.82 8.43
N ALA A 43 3.38 -2.58 7.35
CA ALA A 43 2.82 -2.19 6.06
C ALA A 43 1.90 -3.28 5.50
N VAL A 44 2.34 -4.54 5.50
CA VAL A 44 1.52 -5.67 5.00
C VAL A 44 0.25 -5.84 5.84
N LYS A 45 0.34 -5.78 7.17
CA LYS A 45 -0.84 -5.82 8.05
C LYS A 45 -1.80 -4.66 7.77
N ALA A 46 -1.29 -3.45 7.59
CA ALA A 46 -2.11 -2.29 7.27
C ALA A 46 -2.81 -2.42 5.91
N ILE A 47 -2.13 -2.96 4.89
CA ILE A 47 -2.72 -3.23 3.56
C ILE A 47 -3.87 -4.24 3.68
N ALA A 48 -3.68 -5.31 4.47
CA ALA A 48 -4.72 -6.31 4.70
C ALA A 48 -5.96 -5.70 5.39
N ILE A 49 -5.77 -4.84 6.40
CA ILE A 49 -6.86 -4.13 7.08
C ILE A 49 -7.54 -3.13 6.14
N ALA A 50 -6.77 -2.36 5.37
CA ALA A 50 -7.28 -1.37 4.43
C ALA A 50 -8.17 -2.02 3.36
N ARG A 51 -7.78 -3.21 2.86
CA ARG A 51 -8.62 -3.99 1.95
C ARG A 51 -9.99 -4.30 2.57
N GLY A 52 -10.04 -4.67 3.85
CA GLY A 52 -11.30 -4.85 4.58
C GLY A 52 -12.13 -3.57 4.70
N TYR A 53 -11.50 -2.42 4.95
CA TYR A 53 -12.19 -1.13 4.99
C TYR A 53 -12.77 -0.70 3.65
N LEU A 54 -12.14 -1.09 2.54
CA LEU A 54 -12.54 -0.73 1.18
C LEU A 54 -13.68 -1.60 0.63
N GLN A 55 -13.89 -2.79 1.22
CA GLN A 55 -14.99 -3.68 0.84
C GLN A 55 -16.37 -3.04 1.03
N THR A 56 -16.54 -2.16 2.03
CA THR A 56 -17.81 -1.43 2.24
C THR A 56 -18.17 -0.51 1.09
N ASP A 57 -17.17 -0.12 0.29
CA ASP A 57 -17.31 0.75 -0.87
C ASP A 57 -17.29 -0.05 -2.19
N ASN A 58 -17.36 -1.39 -2.13
CA ASN A 58 -17.18 -2.30 -3.26
C ASN A 58 -15.84 -2.10 -3.99
N ILE A 59 -14.80 -1.69 -3.27
CA ILE A 59 -13.45 -1.53 -3.81
C ILE A 59 -12.59 -2.71 -3.34
N ASP A 60 -12.08 -3.50 -4.29
CA ASP A 60 -11.03 -4.49 -4.03
C ASP A 60 -9.67 -3.94 -4.47
N ILE A 61 -8.60 -4.23 -3.74
CA ILE A 61 -7.24 -3.76 -4.05
C ILE A 61 -6.26 -4.91 -4.26
N VAL A 62 -5.27 -4.65 -5.11
CA VAL A 62 -4.07 -5.47 -5.27
C VAL A 62 -2.86 -4.70 -4.76
N CYS A 63 -1.80 -5.43 -4.39
CA CYS A 63 -0.56 -4.87 -3.89
C CYS A 63 0.61 -5.51 -4.64
N VAL A 64 1.46 -4.68 -5.23
CA VAL A 64 2.66 -5.10 -5.97
C VAL A 64 3.89 -4.55 -5.25
N PRO A 65 4.70 -5.41 -4.59
CA PRO A 65 5.92 -4.99 -3.94
C PRO A 65 7.05 -4.77 -4.95
N SER A 66 7.93 -3.80 -4.68
CA SER A 66 9.17 -3.58 -5.41
C SER A 66 10.27 -3.10 -4.45
N PHE A 67 11.53 -3.38 -4.78
CA PHE A 67 12.65 -2.70 -4.15
C PHE A 67 12.77 -1.28 -4.70
N ILE A 68 13.14 -0.34 -3.84
CA ILE A 68 13.54 1.01 -4.21
C ILE A 68 14.71 1.44 -3.33
N ASP A 69 15.59 2.29 -3.85
CA ASP A 69 16.60 2.94 -3.03
C ASP A 69 16.09 4.31 -2.59
N VAL A 70 16.34 4.65 -1.33
CA VAL A 70 15.99 5.94 -0.76
C VAL A 70 17.14 6.52 0.06
N ASP A 71 17.27 7.83 0.02
CA ASP A 71 18.20 8.55 0.89
C ASP A 71 17.59 8.76 2.28
N ILE A 72 18.31 8.33 3.30
CA ILE A 72 18.01 8.64 4.70
C ILE A 72 19.27 9.19 5.36
N GLY A 73 19.26 10.50 5.58
CA GLY A 73 20.36 11.19 6.26
C GLY A 73 21.67 11.11 5.47
N GLY A 74 21.60 11.21 4.14
CA GLY A 74 22.77 11.12 3.26
C GLY A 74 23.28 9.70 3.06
N GLN A 75 22.55 8.69 3.52
CA GLN A 75 22.88 7.29 3.28
C GLN A 75 21.77 6.61 2.48
N GLU A 76 22.17 5.96 1.40
CA GLU A 76 21.28 5.15 0.60
C GLU A 76 20.86 3.89 1.37
N ARG A 77 19.56 3.60 1.33
CA ARG A 77 18.92 2.46 1.97
C ARG A 77 17.96 1.82 0.99
N THR A 78 18.07 0.51 0.83
CA THR A 78 17.07 -0.27 0.11
C THR A 78 15.81 -0.41 0.96
N ALA A 79 14.68 0.03 0.41
CA ALA A 79 13.35 -0.06 0.99
C ALA A 79 12.46 -0.98 0.15
N ILE A 80 11.34 -1.41 0.74
CA ILE A 80 10.23 -1.99 -0.01
C ILE A 80 9.19 -0.90 -0.26
N ARG A 81 8.80 -0.74 -1.52
CA ARG A 81 7.60 -0.01 -1.92
C ARG A 81 6.49 -1.00 -2.21
N PHE A 82 5.32 -0.75 -1.67
CA PHE A 82 4.09 -1.42 -2.06
C PHE A 82 3.26 -0.46 -2.91
N SER A 83 3.06 -0.80 -4.17
CA SER A 83 2.13 -0.13 -5.07
C SER A 83 0.77 -0.78 -4.91
N ILE A 84 -0.23 0.00 -4.49
CA ILE A 84 -1.55 -0.49 -4.16
C ILE A 84 -2.52 0.14 -5.15
N GLU A 85 -3.24 -0.71 -5.87
CA GLU A 85 -4.13 -0.29 -6.96
C GLU A 85 -5.47 -0.97 -6.80
N VAL A 86 -6.52 -0.34 -7.30
CA VAL A 86 -7.82 -1.00 -7.39
C VAL A 86 -7.74 -2.14 -8.40
N ARG A 87 -8.19 -3.32 -7.99
CA ARG A 87 -8.27 -4.49 -8.86
C ARG A 87 -9.23 -4.20 -10.01
N ALA A 88 -8.74 -4.20 -11.24
CA ALA A 88 -9.61 -4.23 -12.41
C ALA A 88 -10.42 -5.54 -12.39
N PRO A 89 -11.72 -5.51 -12.74
CA PRO A 89 -12.47 -6.74 -12.93
C PRO A 89 -11.75 -7.61 -13.97
N ALA A 90 -11.69 -8.92 -13.73
CA ALA A 90 -11.18 -9.84 -14.73
C ALA A 90 -11.99 -9.65 -16.04
N PRO A 91 -11.35 -9.67 -17.21
CA PRO A 91 -12.09 -9.67 -18.47
C PRO A 91 -13.11 -10.81 -18.40
N ALA A 92 -14.36 -10.51 -18.79
CA ALA A 92 -15.42 -11.52 -18.78
C ALA A 92 -14.95 -12.72 -19.60
N ALA A 93 -14.88 -13.89 -18.96
CA ALA A 93 -14.58 -15.12 -19.65
C ALA A 93 -15.70 -15.39 -20.66
N GLY A 94 -15.42 -15.22 -21.96
CA GLY A 94 -16.38 -15.47 -23.03
C GLY A 94 -16.48 -14.38 -24.11
N ALA A 95 -15.36 -13.78 -24.51
CA ALA A 95 -15.28 -13.08 -25.80
C ALA A 95 -14.40 -13.90 -26.75
N ASP A 96 -14.91 -15.07 -27.14
CA ASP A 96 -14.50 -15.83 -28.32
C ASP A 96 -15.78 -16.16 -29.13
#